data_AF-A0A4Z1P4T8-F1
#
_entry.id   AF-A0A4Z1P4T8-F1
#
_cell.length_a   1.000
_cell.length_b   1.000
_cell.length_c   1.000
_cell.angle_alpha   90.00
_cell.angle_beta   90.00
_cell.angle_gamma   90.00
#
_symmetry.space_group_name_H-M   'P 1'
#
loop_
_entity.id
_entity.type
_entity.pdbx_description
1 polymer ?
#
loop_
_entity_poly.entity_id
_entity_poly.type
_entity_poly.pdbx_seq_one_letter_code
_entity_poly.pdbx_strand_id
1 'polypeptide(L)'
;MAQQFRKYFPREINSESLAFYYDLVSSAQGYYYRLKPTATQTDLLPQSFWASELTGGVQQTSPVQQTTLVQQTAVIQQASLQQTSLVQQTSVVQQTFQLQQTAQAHSQADASSSESTVSNVRVVVHTRAISGQFSDNHWSIFLLTGGNSSVRVNMEANPGFITGQLFVKNYRYVLSNTTLQYWDFAVKANITVRQLTGLITEKKRHLYNMSGGGSGCRFWIWVVLSDFANQNYLVDPLAGTTLWPKLLFRYSRTAQPVPLPMVEGEFVMDGEDNEGEEDEEDEEDEEDEEDEEDE
;
A
#
# COMPACT_ATOMS: atom_id res chain seq x y z
N MET A 1 -5.38 22.83 40.22
CA MET A 1 -5.68 23.59 38.98
C MET A 1 -5.65 22.60 37.83
N ALA A 2 -6.80 22.37 37.19
CA ALA A 2 -6.92 21.44 36.06
C ALA A 2 -6.45 22.12 34.76
N GLN A 3 -5.48 21.51 34.06
CA GLN A 3 -5.07 21.96 32.73
C GLN A 3 -6.06 21.42 31.68
N GLN A 4 -6.77 22.34 31.03
CA GLN A 4 -7.56 22.05 29.83
C GLN A 4 -6.64 21.81 28.64
N PHE A 5 -6.64 20.60 28.10
CA PHE A 5 -6.02 20.29 26.81
C PHE A 5 -7.00 20.59 25.68
N ARG A 6 -6.69 21.59 24.83
CA ARG A 6 -7.40 21.79 23.56
C ARG A 6 -6.83 20.83 22.51
N LYS A 7 -7.64 19.82 22.15
CA LYS A 7 -7.39 18.93 21.01
C LYS A 7 -7.60 19.70 19.71
N TYR A 8 -6.60 19.75 18.84
CA TYR A 8 -6.78 20.11 17.44
C TYR A 8 -6.97 18.82 16.63
N PHE A 9 -8.09 18.74 15.91
CA PHE A 9 -8.41 17.70 14.96
C PHE A 9 -8.37 18.31 13.55
N PRO A 10 -7.85 17.61 12.52
CA PRO A 10 -8.02 18.06 11.14
C PRO A 10 -9.52 17.99 10.79
N ARG A 11 -10.11 19.14 10.46
CA ARG A 11 -11.40 19.21 9.77
C ARG A 11 -11.12 19.02 8.29
N GLU A 12 -11.79 18.03 7.71
CA GLU A 12 -11.92 17.74 6.28
C GLU A 12 -10.59 17.44 5.56
N ILE A 13 -10.36 16.15 5.31
CA ILE A 13 -9.35 15.68 4.34
C ILE A 13 -10.11 15.47 3.03
N ASN A 14 -10.05 16.44 2.12
CA ASN A 14 -10.33 16.20 0.71
C ASN A 14 -9.01 15.88 -0.02
N SER A 15 -9.09 15.24 -1.19
CA SER A 15 -7.94 14.77 -1.96
C SER A 15 -6.98 15.88 -2.42
N GLU A 16 -7.36 17.15 -2.29
CA GLU A 16 -6.51 18.30 -2.60
C GLU A 16 -5.66 18.79 -1.40
N SER A 17 -5.90 18.28 -0.19
CA SER A 17 -5.25 18.71 1.04
C SER A 17 -4.00 17.89 1.43
N LEU A 18 -3.45 17.09 0.52
CA LEU A 18 -2.37 16.12 0.75
C LEU A 18 -0.97 16.73 1.02
N ALA A 19 -0.83 18.05 1.17
CA ALA A 19 0.49 18.69 1.20
C ALA A 19 0.93 19.27 2.56
N PHE A 20 0.34 18.86 3.69
CA PHE A 20 0.77 19.33 5.01
C PHE A 20 1.47 18.24 5.82
N TYR A 21 2.79 18.14 5.65
CA TYR A 21 3.65 17.40 6.57
C TYR A 21 3.97 18.28 7.79
N TYR A 22 3.86 17.69 8.99
CA TYR A 22 4.22 18.34 10.25
C TYR A 22 5.63 17.93 10.67
N ASP A 23 6.43 18.87 11.17
CA ASP A 23 7.70 18.56 11.81
C ASP A 23 7.55 18.61 13.33
N LEU A 24 8.20 17.68 14.03
CA LEU A 24 8.19 17.60 15.49
C LEU A 24 9.34 18.47 16.01
N VAL A 25 9.02 19.66 16.50
CA VAL A 25 10.03 20.56 17.07
C VAL A 25 10.04 20.40 18.60
N SER A 26 11.22 20.13 19.15
CA SER A 26 11.44 20.11 20.61
C SER A 26 11.78 21.51 21.10
N SER A 27 11.09 21.96 22.14
CA SER A 27 11.48 23.12 22.94
C SER A 27 11.53 22.75 24.43
N ALA A 28 12.15 23.60 25.24
CA ALA A 28 12.26 23.41 26.69
C ALA A 28 10.89 23.34 27.43
N GLN A 29 9.78 23.62 26.74
CA GLN A 29 8.42 23.67 27.30
C GLN A 29 7.44 22.67 26.66
N GLY A 30 7.91 21.77 25.77
CA GLY A 30 7.10 20.71 25.17
C GLY A 30 7.25 20.61 23.64
N TYR A 31 6.51 19.64 23.07
CA TYR A 31 6.44 19.40 21.64
C TYR A 31 5.24 20.13 21.03
N TYR A 32 5.46 20.77 19.88
CA TYR A 32 4.39 21.32 19.07
C TYR A 32 4.62 20.96 17.61
N TYR A 33 3.52 20.84 16.87
CA TYR A 33 3.53 20.54 15.45
C TYR A 33 3.54 21.86 14.68
N ARG A 34 4.51 22.05 13.77
CA ARG A 34 4.58 23.21 12.88
C ARG A 34 4.24 22.79 11.46
N LEU A 35 3.32 23.52 10.82
CA LEU A 35 3.05 23.42 9.39
C LEU A 35 4.30 23.85 8.59
N LYS A 36 4.78 23.00 7.68
CA LYS A 36 5.73 23.43 6.65
C LYS A 36 4.95 24.08 5.50
N PRO A 37 5.32 25.29 5.05
CA PRO A 37 4.87 25.79 3.76
C PRO A 37 5.45 24.87 2.67
N THR A 38 4.63 24.50 1.69
CA THR A 38 5.10 23.91 0.45
C THR A 38 6.11 24.86 -0.18
N ALA A 39 7.33 24.39 -0.43
CA ALA A 39 8.30 25.14 -1.21
C ALA A 39 7.72 25.31 -2.62
N THR A 40 7.43 26.56 -3.00
CA THR A 40 7.17 26.89 -4.40
C THR A 40 8.44 26.68 -5.21
N GLN A 41 8.25 26.06 -6.36
CA GLN A 41 9.22 25.76 -7.40
C GLN A 41 9.86 27.03 -7.98
N THR A 42 10.89 27.56 -7.31
CA THR A 42 12.02 28.30 -7.89
C THR A 42 12.93 28.69 -6.73
N ASP A 43 13.94 27.88 -6.46
CA ASP A 43 15.28 28.30 -6.06
C ASP A 43 16.09 27.05 -5.70
N LEU A 44 17.41 27.14 -5.90
CA LEU A 44 18.46 26.13 -5.71
C LEU A 44 18.87 25.37 -6.99
N LEU A 45 19.54 26.09 -7.89
CA LEU A 45 20.68 25.52 -8.63
C LEU A 45 21.83 25.26 -7.64
N PRO A 46 22.50 24.10 -7.65
CA PRO A 46 23.69 23.90 -6.86
C PRO A 46 24.89 24.60 -7.51
N GLN A 47 25.47 25.56 -6.80
CA GLN A 47 26.86 25.98 -7.02
C GLN A 47 27.79 24.84 -6.64
N SER A 48 28.60 24.37 -7.59
CA SER A 48 29.83 23.64 -7.30
C SER A 48 31.02 24.44 -7.82
N PHE A 49 31.78 24.98 -6.86
CA PHE A 49 33.17 25.37 -7.02
C PHE A 49 34.04 24.11 -7.13
N TRP A 50 34.88 24.03 -8.16
CA TRP A 50 36.28 23.61 -8.06
C TRP A 50 37.08 24.33 -9.15
N ALA A 51 38.18 24.95 -8.74
CA ALA A 51 39.18 25.54 -9.61
C ALA A 51 40.27 24.50 -9.93
N SER A 52 40.70 24.46 -11.19
CA SER A 52 42.12 24.33 -11.56
C SER A 52 42.30 24.60 -13.05
N GLU A 53 43.19 25.54 -13.34
CA GLU A 53 43.78 25.80 -14.65
C GLU A 53 44.37 24.52 -15.25
N LEU A 54 44.30 24.39 -16.58
CA LEU A 54 45.44 23.99 -17.41
C LEU A 54 45.14 24.27 -18.88
N THR A 55 46.01 25.09 -19.45
CA THR A 55 46.23 25.39 -20.86
C THR A 55 46.68 24.14 -21.63
N GLY A 56 46.29 24.01 -22.90
CA GLY A 56 47.04 23.19 -23.86
C GLY A 56 46.25 22.56 -25.02
N GLY A 57 46.52 23.06 -26.23
CA GLY A 57 46.84 22.20 -27.38
C GLY A 57 45.70 21.44 -28.06
N VAL A 58 45.19 22.00 -29.16
CA VAL A 58 44.49 21.26 -30.21
C VAL A 58 45.50 20.36 -30.93
N GLN A 59 45.36 19.04 -30.81
CA GLN A 59 45.94 18.08 -31.75
C GLN A 59 44.84 17.25 -32.41
N GLN A 60 44.88 17.29 -33.73
CA GLN A 60 44.07 16.56 -34.68
C GLN A 60 44.50 15.09 -34.69
N THR A 61 43.61 14.17 -34.34
CA THR A 61 43.84 12.72 -34.47
C THR A 61 43.09 12.14 -35.66
N SER A 62 43.78 11.24 -36.36
CA SER A 62 43.40 10.52 -37.58
C SER A 62 42.22 9.54 -37.39
N PRO A 63 41.56 9.10 -38.49
CA PRO A 63 40.39 8.22 -38.43
C PRO A 63 40.82 6.74 -38.45
N VAL A 64 41.06 6.14 -37.29
CA VAL A 64 41.12 4.67 -37.16
C VAL A 64 40.56 4.32 -35.78
N GLN A 65 39.58 3.40 -35.75
CA GLN A 65 38.92 2.73 -34.59
C GLN A 65 37.38 2.80 -34.57
N GLN A 66 36.71 2.88 -35.72
CA GLN A 66 35.24 2.70 -35.77
C GLN A 66 34.76 1.25 -35.58
N THR A 67 35.65 0.24 -35.59
CA THR A 67 35.23 -1.17 -35.52
C THR A 67 35.03 -1.68 -34.09
N THR A 68 35.74 -1.14 -33.09
CA THR A 68 35.66 -1.61 -31.69
C THR A 68 34.46 -1.02 -30.94
N LEU A 69 34.03 0.20 -31.31
CA LEU A 69 32.87 0.87 -30.70
C LEU A 69 31.54 0.19 -31.07
N VAL A 70 31.41 -0.35 -32.28
CA VAL A 70 30.19 -1.07 -32.72
C VAL A 70 30.01 -2.38 -31.95
N GLN A 71 31.10 -3.11 -31.65
CA GLN A 71 31.01 -4.33 -30.84
C GLN A 71 30.62 -4.05 -29.38
N GLN A 72 31.07 -2.94 -28.80
CA GLN A 72 30.69 -2.56 -27.44
C GLN A 72 29.20 -2.17 -27.34
N THR A 73 28.65 -1.50 -28.36
CA THR A 73 27.22 -1.16 -28.42
C THR A 73 26.33 -2.40 -28.57
N ALA A 74 26.76 -3.39 -29.37
CA ALA A 74 26.00 -4.63 -29.55
C ALA A 74 25.92 -5.46 -28.26
N VAL A 75 26.99 -5.52 -27.46
CA VAL A 75 27.01 -6.23 -26.17
C VAL A 75 26.10 -5.53 -25.14
N ILE A 76 26.05 -4.20 -25.13
CA ILE A 76 25.16 -3.44 -24.24
C ILE A 76 23.69 -3.67 -24.61
N GLN A 77 23.34 -3.70 -25.91
CA GLN A 77 21.97 -3.97 -26.35
C GLN A 77 21.51 -5.40 -26.03
N GLN A 78 22.39 -6.40 -26.17
CA GLN A 78 22.04 -7.77 -25.80
C GLN A 78 21.86 -7.94 -24.28
N ALA A 79 22.69 -7.28 -23.48
CA ALA A 79 22.54 -7.28 -22.02
C ALA A 79 21.25 -6.56 -21.57
N SER A 80 20.88 -5.46 -22.22
CA SER A 80 19.65 -4.73 -21.89
C SER A 80 18.39 -5.53 -22.23
N LEU A 81 18.37 -6.25 -23.37
CA LEU A 81 17.26 -7.12 -23.78
C LEU A 81 17.07 -8.31 -22.84
N GLN A 82 18.17 -8.94 -22.39
CA GLN A 82 18.08 -10.02 -21.40
C GLN A 82 17.57 -9.54 -20.04
N GLN A 83 17.98 -8.34 -19.60
CA GLN A 83 17.45 -7.75 -18.37
C GLN A 83 15.96 -7.41 -18.48
N THR A 84 15.50 -6.89 -19.61
CA THR A 84 14.06 -6.60 -19.79
C THR A 84 13.22 -7.87 -19.76
N SER A 85 13.69 -8.94 -20.41
CA SER A 85 13.01 -10.24 -20.40
C SER A 85 12.87 -10.83 -18.99
N LEU A 86 13.92 -10.75 -18.17
CA LEU A 86 13.88 -11.25 -16.78
C LEU A 86 12.96 -10.39 -15.88
N VAL A 87 12.95 -9.07 -16.06
CA VAL A 87 12.04 -8.18 -15.33
C VAL A 87 10.59 -8.48 -15.70
N GLN A 88 10.28 -8.64 -17.00
CA GLN A 88 8.93 -8.99 -17.46
C GLN A 88 8.46 -10.34 -16.92
N GLN A 89 9.30 -11.38 -16.96
CA GLN A 89 8.94 -12.68 -16.39
C GLN A 89 8.66 -12.60 -14.88
N THR A 90 9.43 -11.79 -14.16
CA THR A 90 9.21 -11.61 -12.72
C THR A 90 7.88 -10.92 -12.44
N SER A 91 7.51 -9.91 -13.23
CA SER A 91 6.24 -9.21 -13.10
C SER A 91 5.04 -10.11 -13.41
N VAL A 92 5.11 -10.91 -14.47
CA VAL A 92 4.01 -11.85 -14.84
C VAL A 92 3.80 -12.89 -13.72
N VAL A 93 4.87 -13.46 -13.17
CA VAL A 93 4.77 -14.41 -12.05
C VAL A 93 4.15 -13.75 -10.81
N GLN A 94 4.51 -12.50 -10.51
CA GLN A 94 3.90 -11.75 -9.40
C GLN A 94 2.40 -11.51 -9.63
N GLN A 95 2.00 -11.13 -10.85
CA GLN A 95 0.60 -10.86 -11.18
C GLN A 95 -0.25 -12.13 -11.15
N THR A 96 0.22 -13.25 -11.71
CA THR A 96 -0.47 -14.55 -11.62
C THR A 96 -0.64 -14.99 -10.16
N PHE A 97 0.39 -14.76 -9.33
CA PHE A 97 0.32 -15.07 -7.90
C PHE A 97 -0.70 -14.19 -7.16
N GLN A 98 -0.89 -12.93 -7.55
CA GLN A 98 -1.93 -12.06 -7.00
C GLN A 98 -3.34 -12.53 -7.37
N LEU A 99 -3.60 -12.81 -8.65
CA LEU A 99 -4.92 -13.26 -9.11
C LEU A 99 -5.36 -14.56 -8.42
N GLN A 100 -4.45 -15.53 -8.28
CA GLN A 100 -4.76 -16.79 -7.61
C GLN A 100 -5.02 -16.61 -6.11
N GLN A 101 -4.41 -15.61 -5.47
CA GLN A 101 -4.63 -15.30 -4.06
C GLN A 101 -5.91 -14.52 -3.81
N THR A 102 -6.33 -13.60 -4.69
CA THR A 102 -7.63 -12.92 -4.59
C THR A 102 -8.77 -13.94 -4.65
N ALA A 103 -8.64 -14.97 -5.49
CA ALA A 103 -9.57 -16.09 -5.54
C ALA A 103 -9.54 -16.95 -4.25
N GLN A 104 -8.38 -17.10 -3.60
CA GLN A 104 -8.26 -17.82 -2.33
C GLN A 104 -8.74 -17.02 -1.11
N ALA A 105 -8.54 -15.69 -1.08
CA ALA A 105 -9.05 -14.83 -0.03
C ALA A 105 -10.60 -14.86 0.01
N HIS A 106 -11.24 -14.99 -1.17
CA HIS A 106 -12.68 -15.23 -1.28
C HIS A 106 -13.13 -16.61 -0.80
N SER A 107 -12.26 -17.63 -0.79
CA SER A 107 -12.61 -19.00 -0.38
C SER A 107 -12.27 -19.36 1.06
N GLN A 108 -11.52 -18.54 1.80
CA GLN A 108 -11.13 -18.83 3.20
C GLN A 108 -12.10 -18.35 4.28
N ALA A 109 -13.04 -17.46 3.95
CA ALA A 109 -14.22 -17.29 4.77
C ALA A 109 -15.21 -18.41 4.40
N ASP A 110 -15.41 -19.38 5.30
CA ASP A 110 -16.49 -20.36 5.19
C ASP A 110 -17.78 -19.62 4.80
N ALA A 111 -18.50 -20.07 3.76
CA ALA A 111 -19.67 -19.36 3.24
C ALA A 111 -20.67 -19.01 4.35
N SER A 112 -20.76 -19.85 5.39
CA SER A 112 -21.58 -19.60 6.59
C SER A 112 -21.15 -18.37 7.41
N SER A 113 -19.85 -18.09 7.47
CA SER A 113 -19.29 -16.92 8.16
C SER A 113 -19.44 -15.62 7.38
N SER A 114 -19.52 -15.69 6.05
CA SER A 114 -19.61 -14.50 5.18
C SER A 114 -20.91 -13.70 5.41
N GLU A 115 -22.01 -14.39 5.72
CA GLU A 115 -23.31 -13.77 6.00
C GLU A 115 -23.52 -13.40 7.47
N SER A 116 -22.56 -13.71 8.34
CA SER A 116 -22.69 -13.39 9.77
C SER A 116 -22.73 -11.88 9.97
N THR A 117 -23.68 -11.42 10.79
CA THR A 117 -23.79 -10.01 11.16
C THR A 117 -22.65 -9.61 12.09
N VAL A 118 -22.14 -8.40 11.93
CA VAL A 118 -21.00 -7.87 12.68
C VAL A 118 -21.50 -6.86 13.71
N SER A 119 -21.20 -7.07 14.99
CA SER A 119 -21.56 -6.12 16.05
C SER A 119 -20.53 -4.99 16.16
N ASN A 120 -19.25 -5.33 16.02
CA ASN A 120 -18.14 -4.40 16.16
C ASN A 120 -17.01 -4.72 15.18
N VAL A 121 -16.40 -3.67 14.65
CA VAL A 121 -15.06 -3.73 14.07
C VAL A 121 -14.07 -3.47 15.20
N ARG A 122 -13.29 -4.48 15.56
CA ARG A 122 -12.25 -4.42 16.59
C ARG A 122 -10.89 -4.31 15.94
N VAL A 123 -10.18 -3.20 16.17
CA VAL A 123 -8.78 -3.05 15.75
C VAL A 123 -7.89 -3.54 16.88
N VAL A 124 -6.95 -4.45 16.57
CA VAL A 124 -6.10 -5.11 17.57
C VAL A 124 -4.64 -4.93 17.21
N VAL A 125 -3.85 -4.58 18.22
CA VAL A 125 -2.38 -4.64 18.15
C VAL A 125 -1.88 -5.88 18.89
N HIS A 126 -1.03 -6.66 18.23
CA HIS A 126 -0.50 -7.94 18.71
C HIS A 126 1.01 -7.89 18.87
N THR A 127 1.53 -8.79 19.72
CA THR A 127 2.94 -9.18 19.65
C THR A 127 3.19 -10.05 18.41
N ARG A 128 4.06 -9.67 17.47
CA ARG A 128 4.79 -10.67 16.68
C ARG A 128 5.87 -11.27 17.57
N ALA A 129 6.23 -12.54 17.35
CA ALA A 129 7.17 -13.33 18.16
C ALA A 129 8.20 -12.52 18.98
N ILE A 130 8.48 -12.98 20.21
CA ILE A 130 9.38 -12.29 21.14
C ILE A 130 10.82 -12.34 20.59
N SER A 131 11.28 -11.30 19.92
CA SER A 131 12.70 -11.06 19.66
C SER A 131 13.18 -9.87 20.47
N GLY A 132 13.65 -10.12 21.70
CA GLY A 132 14.16 -9.08 22.61
C GLY A 132 13.08 -8.34 23.43
N GLN A 133 13.38 -7.10 23.83
CA GLN A 133 12.55 -6.32 24.77
C GLN A 133 11.34 -5.63 24.11
N PHE A 134 11.35 -5.48 22.77
CA PHE A 134 10.26 -4.92 21.99
C PHE A 134 9.88 -5.88 20.87
N SER A 135 8.59 -6.20 20.79
CA SER A 135 8.01 -6.92 19.65
C SER A 135 7.69 -5.90 18.55
N ASP A 136 8.03 -6.21 17.30
CA ASP A 136 7.43 -5.52 16.15
C ASP A 136 5.94 -5.81 16.18
N ASN A 137 5.16 -4.82 16.65
CA ASN A 137 3.74 -5.05 16.78
C ASN A 137 3.11 -5.21 15.41
N HIS A 138 2.22 -6.19 15.30
CA HIS A 138 1.38 -6.35 14.14
C HIS A 138 -0.03 -5.88 14.44
N TRP A 139 -0.69 -5.33 13.43
CA TRP A 139 -2.03 -4.82 13.58
C TRP A 139 -2.98 -5.57 12.64
N SER A 140 -4.17 -5.88 13.14
CA SER A 140 -5.21 -6.54 12.35
C SER A 140 -6.61 -6.05 12.75
N ILE A 141 -7.59 -6.33 11.91
CA ILE A 141 -9.01 -6.07 12.18
C ILE A 141 -9.68 -7.40 12.56
N PHE A 142 -10.57 -7.36 13.55
CA PHE A 142 -11.45 -8.45 13.94
C PHE A 142 -12.91 -8.00 13.78
N LEU A 143 -13.68 -8.73 13.00
CA LEU A 143 -15.12 -8.53 12.84
C LEU A 143 -15.81 -9.44 13.85
N LEU A 144 -16.48 -8.88 14.86
CA LEU A 144 -17.12 -9.66 15.91
C LEU A 144 -18.50 -10.13 15.46
N THR A 145 -18.68 -11.44 15.30
CA THR A 145 -19.86 -12.06 14.66
C THR A 145 -20.85 -12.70 15.65
N GLY A 146 -20.77 -12.34 16.93
CA GLY A 146 -21.56 -12.96 18.01
C GLY A 146 -21.04 -14.35 18.41
N GLY A 147 -21.66 -14.97 19.42
CA GLY A 147 -21.34 -16.36 19.81
C GLY A 147 -19.88 -16.62 20.20
N ASN A 148 -19.18 -15.62 20.73
CA ASN A 148 -17.73 -15.66 21.00
C ASN A 148 -16.87 -16.00 19.76
N SER A 149 -17.31 -15.59 18.56
CA SER A 149 -16.60 -15.81 17.30
C SER A 149 -16.19 -14.49 16.64
N SER A 150 -15.19 -14.56 15.77
CA SER A 150 -14.77 -13.40 14.97
C SER A 150 -14.16 -13.81 13.64
N VAL A 151 -14.15 -12.87 12.70
CA VAL A 151 -13.39 -12.96 11.44
C VAL A 151 -12.23 -11.99 11.50
N ARG A 152 -10.99 -12.50 11.41
CA ARG A 152 -9.80 -11.66 11.35
C ARG A 152 -9.54 -11.28 9.90
N VAL A 153 -9.50 -9.98 9.65
CA VAL A 153 -9.11 -9.37 8.38
C VAL A 153 -7.74 -8.72 8.57
N ASN A 154 -6.81 -9.06 7.69
CA ASN A 154 -5.40 -8.90 7.98
C ASN A 154 -4.58 -8.67 6.72
N MET A 155 -3.69 -7.68 6.74
CA MET A 155 -2.78 -7.37 5.64
C MET A 155 -1.35 -7.62 6.09
N GLU A 156 -0.66 -8.55 5.42
CA GLU A 156 0.73 -8.94 5.73
C GLU A 156 1.55 -9.11 4.46
N ALA A 157 2.86 -8.84 4.51
CA ALA A 157 3.78 -9.20 3.44
C ALA A 157 4.73 -10.32 3.91
N ASN A 158 5.12 -11.18 2.97
CA ASN A 158 6.11 -12.22 3.22
C ASN A 158 7.49 -11.59 3.49
N PRO A 159 8.35 -12.22 4.31
CA PRO A 159 9.71 -11.74 4.53
C PRO A 159 10.46 -11.53 3.22
N GLY A 160 11.05 -10.34 3.05
CA GLY A 160 11.78 -9.96 1.83
C GLY A 160 10.92 -9.37 0.70
N PHE A 161 9.59 -9.34 0.86
CA PHE A 161 8.67 -8.74 -0.10
C PHE A 161 7.91 -7.57 0.52
N ILE A 162 7.56 -6.59 -0.31
CA ILE A 162 6.69 -5.47 0.10
C ILE A 162 5.23 -5.71 -0.28
N THR A 163 4.96 -6.61 -1.22
CA THR A 163 3.59 -6.87 -1.68
C THR A 163 2.76 -7.47 -0.56
N GLY A 164 1.71 -6.73 -0.16
CA GLY A 164 0.78 -7.16 0.86
C GLY A 164 -0.14 -8.26 0.35
N GLN A 165 -0.59 -9.10 1.28
CA GLN A 165 -1.52 -10.19 1.08
C GLN A 165 -2.66 -10.04 2.08
N LEU A 166 -3.88 -9.98 1.55
CA LEU A 166 -5.09 -9.93 2.36
C LEU A 166 -5.47 -11.34 2.83
N PHE A 167 -5.53 -11.52 4.14
CA PHE A 167 -6.02 -12.74 4.78
C PHE A 167 -7.34 -12.46 5.51
N VAL A 168 -8.36 -13.25 5.20
CA VAL A 168 -9.65 -13.27 5.90
C VAL A 168 -9.83 -14.66 6.52
N LYS A 169 -9.83 -14.75 7.85
CA LYS A 169 -9.85 -16.04 8.57
C LYS A 169 -10.83 -16.05 9.73
N ASN A 170 -11.57 -17.15 9.88
CA ASN A 170 -12.52 -17.36 10.96
C ASN A 170 -11.85 -17.86 12.25
N TYR A 171 -12.32 -17.38 13.40
CA TYR A 171 -11.87 -17.79 14.72
C TYR A 171 -13.04 -18.00 15.68
N ARG A 172 -12.91 -19.01 16.56
CA ARG A 172 -13.87 -19.32 17.64
C ARG A 172 -13.54 -18.57 18.94
N TYR A 173 -12.99 -17.37 18.81
CA TYR A 173 -12.70 -16.45 19.90
C TYR A 173 -12.85 -15.01 19.41
N VAL A 174 -13.07 -14.06 20.32
CA VAL A 174 -13.15 -12.61 20.00
C VAL A 174 -11.87 -11.84 20.34
N LEU A 175 -10.91 -12.48 21.01
CA LEU A 175 -9.62 -11.89 21.39
C LEU A 175 -8.50 -12.94 21.37
N SER A 176 -7.36 -12.60 20.78
CA SER A 176 -6.18 -13.47 20.75
C SER A 176 -5.39 -13.36 22.06
N ASN A 177 -4.67 -14.42 22.44
CA ASN A 177 -3.71 -14.35 23.56
C ASN A 177 -2.51 -13.43 23.26
N THR A 178 -2.25 -13.12 21.98
CA THR A 178 -1.21 -12.19 21.52
C THR A 178 -1.60 -10.72 21.60
N THR A 179 -2.86 -10.42 21.95
CA THR A 179 -3.36 -9.04 22.03
C THR A 179 -2.61 -8.25 23.12
N LEU A 180 -2.17 -7.05 22.74
CA LEU A 180 -1.62 -6.05 23.66
C LEU A 180 -2.66 -5.00 24.02
N GLN A 181 -3.35 -4.46 23.01
CA GLN A 181 -4.44 -3.48 23.14
C GLN A 181 -5.44 -3.69 22.01
N TYR A 182 -6.67 -3.20 22.20
CA TYR A 182 -7.68 -3.17 21.16
C TYR A 182 -8.61 -1.95 21.29
N TRP A 183 -9.27 -1.62 20.19
CA TRP A 183 -10.25 -0.54 20.11
C TRP A 183 -11.45 -1.03 19.31
N ASP A 184 -12.64 -0.87 19.88
CA ASP A 184 -13.90 -1.32 19.29
C ASP A 184 -14.66 -0.15 18.67
N PHE A 185 -15.14 -0.36 17.46
CA PHE A 185 -16.02 0.56 16.74
C PHE A 185 -17.33 -0.15 16.48
N ALA A 186 -18.43 0.41 17.01
CA ALA A 186 -19.76 -0.16 16.81
C ALA A 186 -20.16 -0.08 15.33
N VAL A 187 -20.73 -1.17 14.84
CA VAL A 187 -21.22 -1.30 13.46
C VAL A 187 -22.72 -1.05 13.45
N LYS A 188 -23.25 -0.51 12.35
CA LYS A 188 -24.69 -0.35 12.17
C LYS A 188 -25.41 -1.70 12.03
N ALA A 189 -26.72 -1.69 12.26
CA ALA A 189 -27.52 -2.90 12.17
C ALA A 189 -27.42 -3.56 10.78
N ASN A 190 -27.44 -4.89 10.78
CA ASN A 190 -27.47 -5.74 9.58
C ASN A 190 -26.24 -5.65 8.65
N ILE A 191 -25.12 -5.08 9.10
CA ILE A 191 -23.87 -5.16 8.36
C ILE A 191 -23.26 -6.55 8.52
N THR A 192 -22.89 -7.19 7.41
CA THR A 192 -22.31 -8.53 7.39
C THR A 192 -20.79 -8.52 7.17
N VAL A 193 -20.14 -9.66 7.42
CA VAL A 193 -18.72 -9.88 7.08
C VAL A 193 -18.49 -9.64 5.59
N ARG A 194 -19.35 -10.18 4.71
CA ARG A 194 -19.26 -10.04 3.25
C ARG A 194 -19.25 -8.58 2.82
N GLN A 195 -20.10 -7.73 3.39
CA GLN A 195 -20.14 -6.30 3.03
C GLN A 195 -18.83 -5.59 3.39
N LEU A 196 -18.28 -5.85 4.57
CA LEU A 196 -17.03 -5.24 5.03
C LEU A 196 -15.83 -5.72 4.21
N THR A 197 -15.72 -7.02 3.94
CA THR A 197 -14.61 -7.57 3.13
C THR A 197 -14.77 -7.27 1.64
N GLY A 198 -16.02 -7.19 1.16
CA GLY A 198 -16.36 -6.77 -0.20
C GLY A 198 -15.88 -5.35 -0.46
N LEU A 199 -16.14 -4.41 0.46
CA LEU A 199 -15.70 -3.03 0.33
C LEU A 199 -14.17 -2.87 0.27
N ILE A 200 -13.42 -3.71 1.01
CA ILE A 200 -11.94 -3.76 0.92
C ILE A 200 -11.51 -4.15 -0.50
N THR A 201 -12.22 -5.09 -1.12
CA THR A 201 -11.91 -5.56 -2.48
C THR A 201 -12.33 -4.51 -3.51
N GLU A 202 -13.55 -4.00 -3.42
CA GLU A 202 -14.13 -2.95 -4.28
C GLU A 202 -13.24 -1.71 -4.34
N LYS A 203 -12.72 -1.27 -3.20
CA LYS A 203 -11.80 -0.12 -3.10
C LYS A 203 -10.33 -0.47 -3.36
N LYS A 204 -10.05 -1.66 -3.89
CA LYS A 204 -8.71 -2.16 -4.22
C LYS A 204 -7.72 -2.12 -3.04
N ARG A 205 -8.22 -2.19 -1.79
CA ARG A 205 -7.37 -2.16 -0.59
C ARG A 205 -6.59 -3.45 -0.38
N HIS A 206 -6.94 -4.51 -1.09
CA HIS A 206 -6.18 -5.75 -1.13
C HIS A 206 -4.87 -5.62 -1.94
N LEU A 207 -4.78 -4.64 -2.85
CA LEU A 207 -3.61 -4.34 -3.67
C LEU A 207 -2.69 -3.33 -2.98
N TYR A 208 -2.26 -3.67 -1.76
CA TYR A 208 -1.46 -2.76 -0.94
C TYR A 208 -0.02 -3.26 -0.80
N ASN A 209 0.94 -2.46 -1.21
CA ASN A 209 2.35 -2.64 -0.93
C ASN A 209 2.69 -2.05 0.44
N MET A 210 3.16 -2.90 1.34
CA MET A 210 3.63 -2.54 2.67
C MET A 210 4.87 -1.65 2.59
N SER A 211 4.99 -0.69 3.50
CA SER A 211 6.24 0.04 3.66
C SER A 211 7.35 -0.89 4.15
N GLY A 212 8.55 -0.77 3.55
CA GLY A 212 9.73 -1.60 3.88
C GLY A 212 10.23 -1.49 5.33
N GLY A 213 9.62 -0.61 6.15
CA GLY A 213 9.93 -0.39 7.57
C GLY A 213 9.00 -1.11 8.57
N GLY A 214 8.13 -2.02 8.12
CA GLY A 214 7.30 -2.82 9.03
C GLY A 214 6.13 -2.08 9.70
N SER A 215 5.82 -0.85 9.25
CA SER A 215 4.68 -0.07 9.76
C SER A 215 3.47 -0.03 8.83
N GLY A 216 3.57 -0.54 7.61
CA GLY A 216 2.50 -0.45 6.59
C GLY A 216 1.13 -0.98 7.05
N CYS A 217 1.10 -2.00 7.92
CA CYS A 217 -0.17 -2.52 8.45
C CYS A 217 -0.97 -1.47 9.24
N ARG A 218 -0.30 -0.50 9.89
CA ARG A 218 -0.97 0.58 10.64
C ARG A 218 -1.70 1.52 9.70
N PHE A 219 -1.02 1.93 8.63
CA PHE A 219 -1.59 2.83 7.64
C PHE A 219 -2.75 2.16 6.91
N TRP A 220 -2.56 0.92 6.47
CA TRP A 220 -3.61 0.14 5.84
C TRP A 220 -4.88 0.03 6.70
N ILE A 221 -4.75 -0.24 8.01
CA ILE A 221 -5.91 -0.28 8.92
C ILE A 221 -6.61 1.07 9.00
N TRP A 222 -5.86 2.16 9.10
CA TRP A 222 -6.45 3.49 9.12
C TRP A 222 -7.28 3.75 7.87
N VAL A 223 -6.76 3.41 6.69
CA VAL A 223 -7.48 3.54 5.41
C VAL A 223 -8.77 2.69 5.43
N VAL A 224 -8.67 1.40 5.74
CA VAL A 224 -9.82 0.49 5.75
C VAL A 224 -10.89 0.93 6.75
N LEU A 225 -10.50 1.33 7.96
CA LEU A 225 -11.46 1.80 8.97
C LEU A 225 -12.12 3.13 8.54
N SER A 226 -11.37 4.01 7.87
CA SER A 226 -11.92 5.25 7.30
C SER A 226 -12.89 4.95 6.16
N ASP A 227 -12.59 3.97 5.31
CA ASP A 227 -13.52 3.52 4.26
C ASP A 227 -14.82 2.95 4.86
N PHE A 228 -14.75 2.17 5.94
CA PHE A 228 -15.93 1.67 6.65
C PHE A 228 -16.79 2.81 7.23
N ALA A 229 -16.15 3.84 7.79
CA ALA A 229 -16.84 5.01 8.31
C ALA A 229 -17.50 5.82 7.17
N ASN A 230 -16.78 6.05 6.07
CA ASN A 230 -17.25 6.78 4.90
C ASN A 230 -18.39 6.08 4.17
N GLN A 231 -18.40 4.74 4.14
CA GLN A 231 -19.52 3.93 3.63
C GLN A 231 -20.70 3.85 4.61
N ASN A 232 -20.64 4.59 5.72
CA ASN A 232 -21.70 4.66 6.73
C ASN A 232 -21.98 3.29 7.40
N TYR A 233 -21.01 2.38 7.42
CA TYR A 233 -21.11 1.06 8.07
C TYR A 233 -20.85 1.14 9.57
N LEU A 234 -20.08 2.12 10.02
CA LEU A 234 -19.81 2.36 11.44
C LEU A 234 -20.78 3.38 12.03
N VAL A 235 -21.02 3.28 13.34
CA VAL A 235 -21.79 4.28 14.10
C VAL A 235 -21.00 5.57 14.25
N ASP A 236 -19.67 5.47 14.45
CA ASP A 236 -18.76 6.62 14.51
C ASP A 236 -18.27 6.99 13.10
N PRO A 237 -18.71 8.12 12.50
CA PRO A 237 -18.26 8.55 11.18
C PRO A 237 -16.79 9.03 11.19
N LEU A 238 -16.18 9.20 12.36
CA LEU A 238 -14.79 9.63 12.53
C LEU A 238 -13.89 8.50 13.03
N ALA A 239 -14.31 7.23 12.93
CA ALA A 239 -13.59 6.08 13.48
C ALA A 239 -12.10 6.04 13.10
N GLY A 240 -11.76 6.31 11.83
CA GLY A 240 -10.37 6.41 11.37
C GLY A 240 -9.58 7.52 12.09
N THR A 241 -10.15 8.72 12.19
CA THR A 241 -9.55 9.86 12.92
C THR A 241 -9.42 9.57 14.42
N THR A 242 -10.42 8.91 15.01
CA THR A 242 -10.40 8.46 16.42
C THR A 242 -9.26 7.48 16.67
N LEU A 243 -9.01 6.57 15.72
CA LEU A 243 -7.97 5.55 15.82
C LEU A 243 -6.56 6.11 15.58
N TRP A 244 -6.40 7.07 14.65
CA TRP A 244 -5.09 7.60 14.22
C TRP A 244 -4.06 7.84 15.33
N PRO A 245 -4.35 8.58 16.42
CA PRO A 245 -3.36 8.81 17.48
C PRO A 245 -2.92 7.53 18.20
N LYS A 246 -3.67 6.43 18.12
CA LYS A 246 -3.32 5.14 18.71
C LYS A 246 -2.33 4.35 17.85
N LEU A 247 -2.35 4.57 16.53
CA LEU A 247 -1.48 3.88 15.57
C LEU A 247 -0.03 4.37 15.65
N LEU A 248 0.20 5.57 16.17
CA LEU A 248 1.52 6.22 16.28
C LEU A 248 2.37 5.70 17.45
N PHE A 249 2.06 4.51 17.97
CA PHE A 249 2.75 3.91 19.11
C PHE A 249 3.10 2.45 18.87
N ARG A 250 4.22 2.05 19.44
CA ARG A 250 4.58 0.67 19.74
C ARG A 250 4.17 0.35 21.16
N TYR A 251 3.37 -0.69 21.30
CA TYR A 251 2.83 -1.21 22.55
C TYR A 251 3.67 -2.37 23.08
N SER A 252 3.66 -2.51 24.40
CA SER A 252 4.28 -3.60 25.16
C SER A 252 3.33 -4.04 26.26
N ARG A 253 3.52 -5.26 26.79
CA ARG A 253 2.77 -5.73 27.96
C ARG A 253 3.19 -5.04 29.26
N THR A 254 4.45 -4.64 29.35
CA THR A 254 5.08 -4.22 30.60
C THR A 254 5.63 -2.80 30.55
N ALA A 255 5.88 -2.27 29.36
CA ALA A 255 6.40 -0.93 29.16
C ALA A 255 5.30 0.03 28.66
N GLN A 256 5.49 1.32 28.93
CA GLN A 256 4.64 2.37 28.38
C GLN A 256 4.71 2.38 26.85
N PRO A 257 3.64 2.78 26.15
CA PRO A 257 3.66 2.94 24.70
C PRO A 257 4.78 3.88 24.26
N VAL A 258 5.58 3.45 23.29
CA VAL A 258 6.69 4.23 22.74
C VAL A 258 6.26 4.82 21.40
N PRO A 259 6.41 6.14 21.17
CA PRO A 259 6.09 6.72 19.87
C PRO A 259 6.81 6.00 18.73
N LEU A 260 6.07 5.71 17.66
CA LEU A 260 6.59 5.12 16.44
C LEU A 260 5.91 5.81 15.25
N PRO A 261 6.65 6.63 14.48
CA PRO A 261 6.12 7.24 13.28
C PRO A 261 5.55 6.19 12.34
N MET A 262 4.40 6.49 11.73
CA MET A 262 3.80 5.62 10.74
C MET A 262 4.38 5.94 9.37
N VAL A 263 4.86 4.91 8.67
CA VAL A 263 5.28 5.00 7.27
C VAL A 263 4.18 4.42 6.39
N GLU A 264 3.63 5.28 5.55
CA GLU A 264 2.66 4.94 4.51
C GLU A 264 3.28 3.98 3.48
N GLY A 265 2.44 3.11 2.95
CA GLY A 265 2.77 2.21 1.84
C GLY A 265 1.97 2.63 0.62
N GLU A 266 1.97 1.83 -0.44
CA GLU A 266 1.42 2.24 -1.72
C GLU A 266 0.25 1.33 -2.12
N PHE A 267 -0.84 1.92 -2.59
CA PHE A 267 -1.89 1.14 -3.26
C PHE A 267 -1.52 1.02 -4.72
N VAL A 268 -1.33 -0.21 -5.17
CA VAL A 268 -1.06 -0.51 -6.58
C VAL A 268 -2.37 -0.32 -7.33
N MET A 269 -2.38 0.59 -8.29
CA MET A 269 -3.43 0.59 -9.29
C MET A 269 -3.25 -0.72 -10.06
N ASP A 270 -4.31 -1.53 -10.18
CA ASP A 270 -4.32 -2.53 -11.26
C ASP A 270 -3.86 -1.76 -12.49
N GLY A 271 -2.72 -2.16 -13.06
CA GLY A 271 -2.32 -1.59 -14.33
C GLY A 271 -3.57 -1.71 -15.18
N GLU A 272 -4.05 -0.58 -15.71
CA GLU A 272 -5.10 -0.61 -16.73
C GLU A 272 -4.69 -1.76 -17.61
N ASP A 273 -5.52 -2.80 -17.62
CA ASP A 273 -5.31 -3.94 -18.48
C ASP A 273 -5.22 -3.28 -19.84
N ASN A 274 -3.99 -3.07 -20.29
CA ASN A 274 -3.66 -2.67 -21.63
C ASN A 274 -3.90 -3.98 -22.37
N GLU A 275 -5.19 -4.38 -22.41
CA GLU A 275 -5.87 -4.97 -23.54
C GLU A 275 -5.44 -4.05 -24.67
N GLY A 276 -4.22 -4.29 -25.15
CA GLY A 276 -3.79 -3.74 -26.40
C GLY A 276 -4.94 -4.09 -27.32
N GLU A 277 -5.48 -3.06 -27.96
CA GLU A 277 -6.25 -3.20 -29.18
C GLU A 277 -5.55 -4.33 -29.94
N GLU A 278 -6.11 -5.54 -29.86
CA GLU A 278 -5.76 -6.61 -30.76
C GLU A 278 -6.28 -6.03 -32.06
N ASP A 279 -5.38 -5.36 -32.79
CA ASP A 279 -5.61 -4.88 -34.13
C ASP A 279 -6.26 -6.06 -34.85
N GLU A 280 -7.57 -5.95 -35.08
CA GLU A 280 -8.33 -6.85 -35.92
C GLU A 280 -7.72 -6.70 -37.30
N GLU A 281 -6.68 -7.48 -37.59
CA GLU A 281 -6.15 -7.62 -38.94
C GLU A 281 -7.28 -8.23 -39.76
N ASP A 282 -7.98 -7.33 -40.47
CA ASP A 282 -8.98 -7.60 -41.50
C ASP A 282 -8.48 -8.77 -42.38
N GLU A 283 -9.10 -9.95 -42.22
CA GLU A 283 -9.02 -11.01 -43.21
C GLU A 283 -9.75 -10.51 -44.46
N GLU A 284 -9.00 -9.88 -45.37
CA GLU A 284 -9.49 -9.55 -46.72
C GLU A 284 -9.82 -10.85 -47.45
N ASP A 285 -11.13 -11.13 -47.56
CA ASP A 285 -11.69 -12.15 -48.44
C ASP A 285 -11.27 -11.86 -49.89
N GLU A 286 -10.36 -12.68 -50.43
CA GLU A 286 -10.06 -12.73 -51.87
C GLU A 286 -11.30 -13.30 -52.61
N GLU A 287 -12.17 -12.40 -53.07
CA GLU A 287 -13.18 -12.73 -54.09
C GLU A 287 -12.47 -12.92 -55.44
N ASP A 288 -12.27 -14.19 -55.82
CA ASP A 288 -11.91 -14.60 -57.18
C ASP A 288 -13.04 -14.21 -58.16
N GLU A 289 -12.87 -13.07 -58.82
CA GLU A 289 -13.57 -12.72 -60.07
C GLU A 289 -12.95 -13.47 -61.28
N GLU A 290 -13.70 -13.44 -62.38
CA GLU A 290 -13.29 -13.74 -63.76
C GLU A 290 -13.50 -15.20 -64.22
N ASP A 291 -14.57 -15.47 -64.99
CA ASP A 291 -14.57 -15.10 -66.42
C ASP A 291 -15.93 -15.39 -67.10
N GLU A 292 -16.50 -14.33 -67.66
CA GLU A 292 -17.51 -14.39 -68.73
C GLU A 292 -16.77 -14.58 -70.06
N GLU A 293 -17.18 -15.56 -70.87
CA GLU A 293 -17.00 -15.47 -72.33
C GLU A 293 -18.36 -15.62 -73.03
N ASP A 294 -18.66 -14.57 -73.79
CA ASP A 294 -19.83 -14.29 -74.61
C ASP A 294 -19.98 -15.18 -75.87
N GLU A 295 -21.22 -15.15 -76.38
CA GLU A 295 -21.68 -15.39 -77.78
C GLU A 295 -21.83 -16.81 -78.37
#